data_AF-A0AAV1HXX0-F1
#
_entry.id   AF-A0AAV1HXX0-F1
#
_cell.length_a   1.000
_cell.length_b   1.000
_cell.length_c   1.000
_cell.angle_alpha   90.00
_cell.angle_beta   90.00
_cell.angle_gamma   90.00
#
_symmetry.space_group_name_H-M   'P 1'
#
loop_
_entity.id
_entity.type
_entity.pdbx_description
1 polymer ?
#
loop_
_entity_poly.entity_id
_entity_poly.type
_entity_poly.pdbx_seq_one_letter_code
_entity_poly.pdbx_strand_id
1 'polypeptide(L)'
;MIYRPTNPSDIFCCQGIYGGFRPKLPATPGLEGVGIITKLGPKSTSRTTHTASGQLKEGRRVVGVPWPSAEGEGTWQQDVNVPLEHLIPVRDEVSSEDAAQYLINPVTHTYEG
;
A
#
# COMPACT_ATOMS: atom_id res chain seq x y z
N MET A 1 -5.81 -3.37 6.37
CA MET A 1 -5.09 -2.08 6.43
C MET A 1 -4.92 -1.64 7.88
N ILE A 2 -3.74 -1.17 8.27
CA ILE A 2 -3.47 -0.63 9.63
C ILE A 2 -3.61 0.89 9.62
N TYR A 3 -2.81 1.58 8.80
CA TYR A 3 -2.87 3.03 8.60
C TYR A 3 -3.08 3.37 7.14
N ARG A 4 -3.86 4.44 6.93
CA ARG A 4 -4.41 4.88 5.65
C ARG A 4 -4.38 6.40 5.65
N PRO A 5 -3.23 7.03 5.38
CA PRO A 5 -3.13 8.48 5.44
C PRO A 5 -4.05 9.09 4.39
N THR A 6 -4.42 10.34 4.64
CA THR A 6 -5.17 11.17 3.71
C THR A 6 -4.24 12.23 3.17
N ASN A 7 -4.05 12.23 1.85
CA ASN A 7 -3.20 13.16 1.13
C ASN A 7 -4.03 14.06 0.22
N PRO A 8 -3.54 15.26 -0.15
CA PRO A 8 -4.20 16.11 -1.13
C PRO A 8 -4.47 15.41 -2.47
N SER A 9 -3.58 14.50 -2.89
CA SER A 9 -3.76 13.68 -4.09
C SER A 9 -5.01 12.78 -4.00
N ASP A 10 -5.34 12.23 -2.83
CA ASP A 10 -6.56 11.42 -2.66
C ASP A 10 -7.80 12.26 -2.94
N ILE A 11 -7.82 13.51 -2.45
CA ILE A 11 -8.92 14.45 -2.69
C ILE A 11 -9.03 14.79 -4.17
N PHE A 12 -7.90 15.02 -4.84
CA PHE A 12 -7.88 15.26 -6.29
C PHE A 12 -8.36 14.06 -7.10
N CYS A 13 -8.06 12.83 -6.66
CA CYS A 13 -8.61 11.60 -7.24
C CYS A 13 -10.13 11.54 -7.07
N CYS A 14 -10.64 11.79 -5.86
CA CYS A 14 -12.09 11.84 -5.59
C CYS A 14 -12.82 12.90 -6.43
N GLN A 15 -12.17 14.03 -6.69
CA GLN A 15 -12.70 15.10 -7.55
C GLN A 15 -12.56 14.81 -9.05
N GLY A 16 -11.84 13.74 -9.44
CA GLY A 16 -11.56 13.39 -10.84
C GLY A 16 -10.55 14.32 -11.53
N ILE A 17 -9.86 15.18 -10.77
CA ILE A 17 -8.93 16.17 -11.31
C ILE A 17 -7.46 15.72 -11.23
N TYR A 18 -7.17 14.58 -10.59
CA TYR A 18 -5.82 14.01 -10.58
C TYR A 18 -5.52 13.30 -11.92
N GLY A 19 -4.62 13.85 -12.72
CA GLY A 19 -4.27 13.34 -14.05
C GLY A 19 -3.67 11.94 -13.99
N GLY A 20 -4.16 11.03 -14.85
CA GLY A 20 -3.70 9.63 -14.89
C GLY A 20 -4.33 8.73 -13.83
N PHE A 21 -5.13 9.28 -12.91
CA PHE A 21 -5.73 8.53 -11.81
C PHE A 21 -7.23 8.81 -11.71
N ARG A 22 -8.00 8.10 -12.53
CA ARG A 22 -9.46 8.23 -12.62
C ARG A 22 -10.08 6.84 -12.63
N PRO A 23 -10.18 6.19 -11.45
CA PRO A 23 -10.75 4.86 -11.38
C PRO A 23 -12.21 4.90 -11.84
N LYS A 24 -12.66 3.80 -12.45
CA LYS A 24 -14.07 3.65 -12.82
C LYS A 24 -14.91 3.54 -11.56
N LEU A 25 -15.98 4.33 -11.48
CA LEU A 25 -16.90 4.29 -10.33
C LEU A 25 -17.81 3.05 -10.39
N PRO A 26 -18.20 2.48 -9.22
CA PRO A 26 -17.78 2.87 -7.87
C PRO A 26 -16.31 2.51 -7.59
N ALA A 27 -15.62 3.35 -6.82
CA ALA A 27 -14.21 3.15 -6.46
C ALA A 27 -13.97 3.53 -5.00
N THR A 28 -13.06 2.81 -4.36
CA THR A 28 -12.52 3.11 -3.04
C THR A 28 -11.30 4.02 -3.20
N PRO A 29 -11.25 5.20 -2.54
CA PRO A 29 -10.08 6.08 -2.57
C PRO A 29 -8.90 5.57 -1.73
N GLY A 30 -7.80 6.32 -1.73
CA GLY A 30 -6.61 6.04 -0.95
C GLY A 30 -5.46 5.53 -1.82
N LEU A 31 -4.39 6.32 -1.92
CA LEU A 31 -3.22 6.05 -2.76
C LEU A 31 -2.08 5.33 -2.04
N GLU A 32 -2.06 5.36 -0.71
CA GLU A 32 -1.02 4.71 0.08
C GLU A 32 -1.52 4.23 1.44
N GLY A 33 -0.65 3.51 2.14
CA GLY A 33 -0.90 3.00 3.48
C GLY A 33 -0.01 1.82 3.79
N VAL A 34 -0.20 1.28 4.99
CA VAL A 34 0.46 0.05 5.44
C VAL A 34 -0.60 -0.96 5.86
N GLY A 35 -0.37 -2.22 5.51
CA GLY A 35 -1.23 -3.35 5.85
C GLY A 35 -0.46 -4.48 6.51
N ILE A 36 -1.20 -5.49 6.95
CA ILE A 36 -0.67 -6.80 7.33
C ILE A 36 -1.24 -7.81 6.34
N ILE A 37 -0.41 -8.75 5.89
CA ILE A 37 -0.89 -9.90 5.11
C ILE A 37 -1.77 -10.76 6.03
N THR A 38 -3.08 -10.77 5.83
CA THR A 38 -4.02 -11.60 6.60
C THR A 38 -4.21 -12.98 5.97
N LYS A 39 -4.03 -13.09 4.65
CA LYS A 39 -4.17 -14.35 3.91
C LYS A 39 -3.35 -14.35 2.64
N LEU A 40 -2.66 -15.46 2.35
CA LEU A 40 -2.01 -15.69 1.06
C LEU A 40 -2.89 -16.55 0.13
N GLY A 41 -2.90 -16.21 -1.16
CA GLY A 41 -3.63 -16.95 -2.18
C GLY A 41 -2.99 -18.31 -2.52
N PRO A 42 -3.74 -19.26 -3.11
CA PRO A 42 -3.26 -20.63 -3.39
C PRO A 42 -2.00 -20.73 -4.27
N LYS A 43 -1.76 -19.72 -5.13
CA LYS A 43 -0.58 -19.65 -6.02
C LYS A 43 0.64 -18.98 -5.39
N SER A 44 0.56 -18.56 -4.12
CA SER A 44 1.65 -17.91 -3.40
C SER A 44 2.82 -18.85 -3.04
N THR A 45 2.68 -20.14 -3.29
CA THR A 45 3.57 -21.21 -2.80
C THR A 45 4.64 -21.66 -3.80
N SER A 46 4.71 -21.11 -5.02
CA SER A 46 5.64 -21.59 -6.04
C SER A 46 6.59 -20.50 -6.53
N ARG A 47 7.85 -20.64 -6.11
CA ARG A 47 9.06 -19.96 -6.60
C ARG A 47 9.12 -18.47 -6.35
N THR A 48 10.00 -18.11 -5.41
CA THR A 48 10.97 -17.01 -5.54
C THR A 48 10.50 -15.89 -6.46
N THR A 49 9.58 -15.05 -5.99
CA THR A 49 9.48 -13.70 -6.55
C THR A 49 10.78 -13.00 -6.16
N HIS A 50 11.38 -12.27 -7.08
CA HIS A 50 12.70 -11.63 -6.93
C HIS A 50 12.74 -10.49 -5.89
N THR A 51 11.85 -10.48 -4.90
CA THR A 51 11.81 -9.55 -3.78
C THR A 51 11.68 -10.35 -2.47
N ALA A 52 12.85 -10.72 -1.94
CA ALA A 52 13.08 -11.18 -0.57
C ALA A 52 12.45 -12.54 -0.14
N SER A 53 13.16 -13.63 -0.45
CA SER A 53 13.56 -14.67 0.53
C SER A 53 12.66 -14.86 1.76
N GLY A 54 11.43 -15.35 1.60
CA GLY A 54 10.55 -15.73 2.71
C GLY A 54 10.05 -14.59 3.60
N GLN A 55 10.16 -13.33 3.17
CA GLN A 55 9.73 -12.18 3.96
C GLN A 55 8.24 -11.90 3.85
N LEU A 56 7.58 -12.26 2.74
CA LEU A 56 6.14 -12.10 2.55
C LEU A 56 5.41 -13.34 3.09
N LYS A 57 4.89 -13.22 4.31
CA LYS A 57 4.12 -14.24 5.02
C LYS A 57 2.93 -13.61 5.73
N GLU A 58 1.92 -14.41 6.06
CA GLU A 58 0.83 -13.95 6.92
C GLU A 58 1.38 -13.35 8.24
N GLY A 59 0.78 -12.25 8.69
CA GLY A 59 1.28 -11.44 9.81
C GLY A 59 2.38 -10.44 9.43
N ARG A 60 2.96 -10.49 8.22
CA ARG A 60 3.97 -9.51 7.79
C ARG A 60 3.31 -8.15 7.49
N ARG A 61 3.90 -7.08 8.03
CA ARG A 61 3.59 -5.71 7.63
C ARG A 61 4.14 -5.40 6.25
N VAL A 62 3.32 -4.80 5.40
CA VAL A 62 3.65 -4.53 3.99
C VAL A 62 3.12 -3.17 3.55
N VAL A 63 3.83 -2.56 2.60
CA VAL A 63 3.32 -1.45 1.77
C VAL A 63 3.16 -1.94 0.34
N GLY A 64 2.31 -1.29 -0.44
CA GLY A 64 2.04 -1.60 -1.84
C GLY A 64 2.70 -0.59 -2.77
N VAL A 65 3.42 -1.09 -3.78
CA VAL A 65 4.03 -0.30 -4.85
C VAL A 65 3.89 -1.06 -6.17
N PRO A 66 2.91 -0.71 -7.03
CA PRO A 66 1.78 0.19 -6.75
C PRO A 66 0.66 -0.49 -5.94
N TRP A 67 -0.13 0.29 -5.21
CA TRP A 67 -1.46 -0.14 -4.75
C TRP A 67 -2.44 -0.21 -5.94
N PRO A 68 -3.46 -1.08 -5.91
CA PRO A 68 -4.45 -1.22 -6.98
C PRO A 68 -5.49 -0.08 -6.99
N SER A 69 -5.10 1.08 -6.46
CA SER A 69 -5.95 2.23 -6.29
C SER A 69 -6.40 2.81 -7.65
N ALA A 70 -5.57 2.67 -8.70
CA ALA A 70 -5.90 3.15 -10.04
C ALA A 70 -7.04 2.35 -10.69
N GLU A 71 -7.19 1.09 -10.27
CA GLU A 71 -8.25 0.18 -10.64
C GLU A 71 -9.53 0.37 -9.80
N GLY A 72 -9.48 1.28 -8.81
CA GLY A 72 -10.59 1.58 -7.90
C GLY A 72 -10.54 0.84 -6.58
N GLU A 73 -9.47 0.10 -6.30
CA GLU A 73 -9.27 -0.65 -5.06
C GLU A 73 -8.27 0.05 -4.14
N GLY A 74 -8.60 1.29 -3.74
CA GLY A 74 -7.73 2.11 -2.91
C GLY A 74 -7.62 1.64 -1.47
N THR A 75 -6.76 2.30 -0.69
CA THR A 75 -6.42 1.88 0.67
C THR A 75 -7.44 2.27 1.73
N TRP A 76 -8.43 3.14 1.44
CA TRP A 76 -9.44 3.61 2.41
C TRP A 76 -10.52 2.57 2.75
N GLN A 77 -10.11 1.32 2.93
CA GLN A 77 -10.93 0.16 3.30
C GLN A 77 -10.22 -0.71 4.34
N GLN A 78 -10.92 -1.71 4.88
CA GLN A 78 -10.33 -2.60 5.89
C GLN A 78 -9.40 -3.64 5.26
N ASP A 79 -9.75 -4.15 4.08
CA ASP A 79 -9.03 -5.21 3.38
C ASP A 79 -8.93 -4.87 1.90
N VAL A 80 -7.83 -5.26 1.26
CA VAL A 80 -7.61 -5.07 -0.17
C VAL A 80 -6.80 -6.25 -0.71
N ASN A 81 -7.19 -6.75 -1.88
CA ASN A 81 -6.44 -7.79 -2.57
C ASN A 81 -5.34 -7.16 -3.40
N VAL A 82 -4.09 -7.58 -3.18
CA VAL A 82 -2.92 -7.00 -3.85
C VAL A 82 -2.08 -8.13 -4.46
N PRO A 83 -1.61 -7.98 -5.71
CA PRO A 83 -0.63 -8.89 -6.29
C PRO A 83 0.63 -8.97 -5.42
N LEU A 84 1.17 -10.18 -5.25
CA LEU A 84 2.29 -10.40 -4.34
C LEU A 84 3.53 -9.58 -4.74
N GLU A 85 3.73 -9.42 -6.04
CA GLU A 85 4.79 -8.64 -6.66
C GLU A 85 4.73 -7.14 -6.36
N HIS A 86 3.58 -6.61 -5.95
CA HIS A 86 3.42 -5.21 -5.57
C HIS A 86 3.69 -4.99 -4.07
N LEU A 87 3.90 -6.05 -3.28
CA LEU A 87 4.11 -5.92 -1.84
C LEU A 87 5.59 -5.77 -1.51
N ILE A 88 5.89 -4.75 -0.70
CA ILE A 88 7.21 -4.53 -0.11
C ILE A 88 7.10 -4.81 1.40
N PRO A 89 7.90 -5.73 1.96
CA PRO A 89 7.89 -6.00 3.39
C PRO A 89 8.44 -4.80 4.18
N VAL A 90 7.70 -4.39 5.21
CA VAL A 90 8.15 -3.37 6.15
C VAL A 90 9.11 -4.00 7.17
N ARG A 91 10.25 -3.35 7.38
CA ARG A 91 11.23 -3.76 8.40
C ARG A 91 10.70 -3.51 9.81
N ASP A 92 11.12 -4.33 10.76
CA ASP A 92 10.58 -4.27 12.13
C ASP A 92 10.97 -2.96 12.84
N GLU A 93 12.09 -2.35 12.45
CA GLU A 93 12.56 -1.06 12.98
C GLU A 93 11.74 0.15 12.49
N VAL A 94 10.96 -0.01 11.40
CA VAL A 94 10.15 1.08 10.85
C VAL A 94 8.76 1.02 11.47
N SER A 95 8.32 2.13 12.07
CA SER A 95 6.98 2.25 12.64
C SER A 95 5.91 2.07 11.55
N SER A 96 4.68 1.72 11.94
CA SER A 96 3.62 1.58 10.93
C SER A 96 3.18 2.97 10.41
N GLU A 97 3.30 3.99 11.24
CA GLU A 97 3.04 5.39 10.93
C GLU A 97 3.98 5.94 9.85
N ASP A 98 5.29 5.65 9.97
CA ASP A 98 6.29 6.03 8.96
C ASP A 98 6.12 5.20 7.69
N ALA A 99 5.92 3.89 7.83
CA ALA A 99 5.71 3.00 6.68
C ALA A 99 4.47 3.38 5.86
N ALA A 100 3.40 3.86 6.50
CA ALA A 100 2.17 4.24 5.83
C ALA A 100 2.34 5.42 4.86
N GLN A 101 3.41 6.21 5.02
CA GLN A 101 3.72 7.41 4.25
C GLN A 101 4.80 7.13 3.19
N TYR A 102 5.11 5.86 2.90
CA TYR A 102 6.26 5.49 2.07
C TYR A 102 6.21 6.02 0.62
N LEU A 103 5.03 6.16 0.02
CA LEU A 103 4.89 6.31 -1.43
C LEU A 103 4.57 7.73 -1.87
N ILE A 104 3.59 8.37 -1.24
CA ILE A 104 3.05 9.67 -1.66
C ILE A 104 3.69 10.81 -0.88
N ASN A 105 3.82 10.66 0.43
CA ASN A 105 4.46 11.63 1.31
C ASN A 105 5.68 11.01 2.03
N PRO A 106 6.71 10.54 1.29
CA PRO A 106 7.88 9.93 1.93
C PRO A 106 8.39 10.88 3.01
N VAL A 107 8.45 10.38 4.24
CA VAL A 107 8.66 11.15 5.46
C VAL A 107 9.78 12.16 5.22
N THR A 108 9.45 13.46 5.21
CA THR A 108 10.43 14.55 5.30
C THR A 108 10.97 14.61 6.73
N HIS A 109 11.49 13.49 7.24
CA HIS A 109 12.10 13.44 8.55
C HIS A 109 13.40 14.25 8.48
N THR A 110 13.32 15.53 8.82
CA THR A 110 14.48 16.32 9.19
C THR A 110 14.95 15.79 10.52
N TYR A 111 16.07 15.06 10.52
CA TYR A 111 16.79 14.73 11.74
C TYR A 111 17.24 16.05 12.40
N GLU A 112 16.55 16.51 13.44
CA GLU A 112 17.11 17.51 14.35
C GLU A 112 18.00 16.75 15.34
N GLY A 113 19.30 16.80 15.09
CA GLY A 113 20.35 16.40 16.03
C GLY A 113 20.77 17.55 16.94
#